data_AF-A0A968KKM6-F1
#
_entry.id   AF-A0A968KKM6-F1
#
_cell.length_a   1.000
_cell.length_b   1.000
_cell.length_c   1.000
_cell.angle_alpha   90.00
_cell.angle_beta   90.00
_cell.angle_gamma   90.00
#
_symmetry.space_group_name_H-M   'P 1'
#
loop_
_entity.id
_entity.type
_entity.pdbx_description
1 polymer ?
#
loop_
_entity_poly.entity_id
_entity_poly.type
_entity_poly.pdbx_seq_one_letter_code
_entity_poly.pdbx_strand_id
1 'polypeptide(L)'
;MTQLETIESVIPRVPCPICLNSRLEVALVCDTPRNPCDYQAVCGHCGYRFMVSSDVKTMEELWPRVESQIIQKGCPQCGDHKLRTEFVCDVKSEDCYFVVRCSDHGHYSQVRGNSIQYLFS
;
A
#
# COMPACT_ATOMS: atom_id res chain seq x y z
N MET A 1 -13.65 -16.93 -15.39
CA MET A 1 -13.55 -16.18 -14.14
C MET A 1 -14.36 -14.91 -14.26
N THR A 2 -15.21 -14.64 -13.29
CA THR A 2 -15.95 -13.38 -13.18
C THR A 2 -15.05 -12.27 -12.61
N GLN A 3 -15.43 -10.99 -12.79
CA GLN A 3 -14.66 -9.87 -12.23
C GLN A 3 -14.60 -9.92 -10.70
N LEU A 4 -15.65 -10.42 -10.04
CA LEU A 4 -15.70 -10.64 -8.59
C LEU A 4 -14.66 -11.69 -8.17
N GLU A 5 -14.61 -12.85 -8.82
CA GLU A 5 -13.62 -13.91 -8.52
C GLU A 5 -12.19 -13.41 -8.68
N THR A 6 -11.94 -12.57 -9.69
CA THR A 6 -10.62 -11.95 -9.88
C THR A 6 -10.28 -11.02 -8.71
N ILE A 7 -11.20 -10.14 -8.31
CA ILE A 7 -10.98 -9.17 -7.22
C ILE A 7 -10.81 -9.87 -5.88
N GLU A 8 -11.64 -10.86 -5.56
CA GLU A 8 -11.53 -11.67 -4.34
C GLU A 8 -10.20 -12.42 -4.26
N SER A 9 -9.65 -12.86 -5.41
CA SER A 9 -8.37 -13.56 -5.45
C SER A 9 -7.16 -12.65 -5.20
N VAL A 10 -7.24 -11.36 -5.55
CA VAL A 10 -6.13 -10.41 -5.41
C VAL A 10 -6.23 -9.53 -4.16
N ILE A 11 -7.44 -9.29 -3.64
CA ILE A 11 -7.65 -8.34 -2.53
C ILE A 11 -6.80 -8.62 -1.28
N PRO A 12 -6.53 -9.88 -0.86
CA PRO A 12 -5.70 -10.12 0.33
C PRO A 12 -4.23 -9.68 0.15
N ARG A 13 -3.81 -9.41 -1.09
CA ARG A 13 -2.48 -8.94 -1.46
C ARG A 13 -2.45 -7.44 -1.76
N VAL A 14 -3.59 -6.78 -1.75
CA VAL A 14 -3.70 -5.33 -1.97
C VAL A 14 -3.47 -4.63 -0.62
N PRO A 15 -2.49 -3.72 -0.52
CA PRO A 15 -2.27 -2.92 0.67
C PRO A 15 -3.26 -1.74 0.73
N CYS A 16 -3.72 -1.39 1.93
CA CYS A 16 -4.43 -0.13 2.14
C CYS A 16 -3.52 1.06 1.77
N PRO A 17 -3.97 2.02 0.95
CA PRO A 17 -3.15 3.18 0.58
C PRO A 17 -2.73 4.07 1.75
N ILE A 18 -3.42 3.99 2.89
CA ILE A 18 -3.17 4.82 4.07
C ILE A 18 -2.23 4.13 5.07
N CYS A 19 -2.57 2.93 5.52
CA CYS A 19 -1.85 2.22 6.59
C CYS A 19 -1.10 0.97 6.11
N LEU A 20 -1.14 0.67 4.80
CA LEU A 20 -0.50 -0.50 4.15
C LEU A 20 -0.93 -1.88 4.68
N ASN A 21 -1.90 -1.92 5.61
CA ASN A 21 -2.50 -3.15 6.08
C ASN A 21 -3.36 -3.78 4.96
N SER A 22 -3.32 -5.10 4.82
CA SER A 22 -4.04 -5.85 3.77
C SER A 22 -5.37 -6.45 4.23
N ARG A 23 -5.82 -6.18 5.46
CA ARG A 23 -7.17 -6.52 5.92
C ARG A 23 -8.17 -5.61 5.23
N LEU A 24 -8.64 -6.05 4.07
CA LEU A 24 -9.61 -5.33 3.26
C LEU A 24 -10.90 -6.16 3.15
N GLU A 25 -12.03 -5.49 3.31
CA GLU A 25 -13.36 -6.01 3.01
C GLU A 25 -13.84 -5.40 1.70
N VAL A 26 -14.39 -6.22 0.79
CA VAL A 26 -14.88 -5.74 -0.51
C VAL A 26 -16.39 -5.81 -0.54
N ALA A 27 -17.02 -4.73 -0.99
CA ALA A 27 -18.44 -4.66 -1.25
C ALA A 27 -18.69 -4.20 -2.70
N LEU A 28 -19.75 -4.74 -3.29
CA LEU A 28 -20.26 -4.26 -4.57
C LEU A 28 -21.14 -3.04 -4.33
N VAL A 29 -20.82 -1.91 -4.97
CA VAL A 29 -21.57 -0.66 -4.87
C VAL A 29 -22.20 -0.36 -6.21
N CYS A 30 -23.53 -0.26 -6.23
CA CYS A 30 -24.32 0.01 -7.43
C CYS A 30 -25.06 1.34 -7.25
N ASP A 31 -24.39 2.46 -7.53
CA ASP A 31 -24.94 3.80 -7.26
C ASP A 31 -26.16 4.14 -8.12
N THR A 32 -26.31 3.53 -9.30
CA THR A 32 -27.50 3.69 -10.15
C THR A 32 -27.84 2.41 -10.92
N PRO A 33 -29.13 2.16 -11.25
CA PRO A 33 -29.55 0.98 -12.00
C PRO A 33 -29.07 0.94 -13.47
N ARG A 34 -28.38 1.97 -13.95
CA ARG A 34 -27.90 2.06 -15.34
C ARG A 34 -26.38 2.04 -15.49
N ASN A 35 -25.62 2.14 -14.40
CA ASN A 35 -24.17 2.06 -14.43
C ASN A 35 -23.71 0.67 -13.99
N PRO A 36 -22.56 0.19 -14.52
CA PRO A 36 -21.93 -1.01 -13.98
C PRO A 36 -21.63 -0.79 -12.49
N CYS A 37 -21.88 -1.81 -11.67
CA CYS A 37 -21.53 -1.75 -10.26
C CYS A 37 -20.01 -1.75 -10.11
N ASP A 38 -19.52 -0.93 -9.20
CA ASP A 38 -18.11 -0.86 -8.87
C ASP A 38 -17.82 -1.67 -7.60
N TYR A 39 -16.56 -2.05 -7.42
CA TYR A 39 -16.09 -2.72 -6.21
C TYR A 39 -15.41 -1.70 -5.31
N GLN A 40 -15.86 -1.59 -4.07
CA GLN A 40 -15.25 -0.75 -3.06
C GLN A 40 -14.57 -1.63 -2.02
N ALA A 41 -13.30 -1.36 -1.76
CA ALA A 41 -12.57 -1.93 -0.65
C ALA A 41 -12.61 -0.99 0.55
N VAL A 42 -12.80 -1.55 1.75
CA VAL A 42 -12.73 -0.87 3.03
C VAL A 42 -11.64 -1.52 3.86
N CYS A 43 -10.71 -0.72 4.37
CA CYS A 43 -9.68 -1.22 5.28
C CYS A 43 -10.28 -1.52 6.65
N GLY A 44 -10.20 -2.77 7.09
CA GLY A 44 -10.64 -3.19 8.42
C GLY A 44 -9.81 -2.62 9.57
N HIS A 45 -8.63 -2.05 9.27
CA HIS A 45 -7.78 -1.39 10.27
C HIS A 45 -8.09 0.10 10.41
N CYS A 46 -7.91 0.90 9.34
CA CYS A 46 -8.07 2.36 9.40
C CYS A 46 -9.43 2.88 8.88
N GLY A 47 -10.29 2.01 8.35
CA GLY A 47 -11.60 2.37 7.79
C GLY A 47 -11.56 3.08 6.43
N TYR A 48 -10.38 3.32 5.86
CA TYR A 48 -10.25 4.00 4.58
C TYR A 48 -10.92 3.21 3.45
N ARG A 49 -11.69 3.94 2.62
CA ARG A 49 -12.46 3.38 1.51
C ARG A 49 -11.85 3.80 0.18
N PHE A 50 -11.70 2.85 -0.74
CA PHE A 50 -11.18 3.12 -2.07
C PHE A 50 -11.79 2.15 -3.10
N MET A 51 -11.84 2.59 -4.35
CA MET A 51 -12.36 1.77 -5.44
C MET A 51 -11.29 0.76 -5.86
N VAL A 52 -11.71 -0.47 -6.12
CA VAL A 52 -10.84 -1.53 -6.65
C VAL A 52 -11.36 -1.96 -8.02
N SER A 53 -10.44 -2.14 -8.94
CA SER A 53 -10.68 -2.65 -10.28
C SER A 53 -9.81 -3.89 -10.51
N SER A 54 -9.94 -4.51 -11.68
CA SER A 54 -9.07 -5.62 -12.09
C SER A 54 -7.58 -5.25 -12.16
N ASP A 55 -7.26 -3.96 -12.25
CA ASP A 55 -5.89 -3.44 -12.43
C ASP A 55 -5.26 -2.99 -11.11
N VAL A 56 -5.93 -3.24 -9.98
CA VAL A 56 -5.43 -2.89 -8.66
C VAL A 56 -4.06 -3.52 -8.41
N LYS A 57 -3.13 -2.71 -7.91
CA LYS A 57 -1.76 -3.15 -7.68
C LYS A 57 -1.61 -3.85 -6.34
N THR A 58 -1.06 -5.05 -6.39
CA THR A 58 -0.68 -5.81 -5.20
C THR A 58 0.56 -5.21 -4.55
N MET A 59 0.81 -5.56 -3.28
CA MET A 59 2.01 -5.12 -2.58
C MET A 59 3.29 -5.56 -3.29
N GLU A 60 3.29 -6.75 -3.90
CA GLU A 60 4.42 -7.29 -4.68
C GLU A 60 4.72 -6.45 -5.93
N GLU A 61 3.70 -5.96 -6.63
CA GLU A 61 3.89 -5.07 -7.79
C GLU A 61 4.33 -3.66 -7.39
N LEU A 62 3.90 -3.19 -6.22
CA LEU A 62 4.20 -1.86 -5.71
C LEU A 62 5.58 -1.79 -5.05
N TRP A 63 6.04 -2.90 -4.43
CA TRP A 63 7.28 -2.95 -3.66
C TRP A 63 8.50 -2.39 -4.41
N PRO A 64 8.80 -2.81 -5.65
CA PRO A 64 9.97 -2.32 -6.36
C PRO A 64 9.86 -0.82 -6.71
N ARG A 65 8.64 -0.33 -6.95
CA ARG A 65 8.39 1.09 -7.23
C ARG A 65 8.58 1.94 -5.99
N VAL A 66 8.10 1.46 -4.84
CA VAL A 66 8.27 2.12 -3.55
C VAL A 66 9.76 2.17 -3.19
N GLU A 67 10.46 1.04 -3.25
CA GLU A 67 11.90 0.96 -2.97
C GLU A 67 12.70 1.88 -3.89
N SER A 68 12.46 1.84 -5.21
CA SER A 68 13.14 2.71 -6.16
C SER A 68 12.95 4.20 -5.83
N GLN A 69 11.74 4.61 -5.44
CA GLN A 69 11.49 6.01 -5.10
C GLN A 69 12.07 6.43 -3.75
N ILE A 70 12.10 5.52 -2.77
CA ILE A 70 12.76 5.78 -1.49
C ILE A 70 14.27 5.97 -1.73
N ILE A 71 14.89 5.08 -2.52
CA ILE A 71 16.32 5.19 -2.89
C ILE A 71 16.59 6.50 -3.64
N GLN A 72 15.75 6.88 -4.61
CA GLN A 72 15.89 8.13 -5.36
C GLN A 72 15.75 9.38 -4.49
N LYS A 73 14.89 9.35 -3.47
CA LYS A 73 14.73 10.48 -2.52
C LYS A 73 15.84 10.54 -1.47
N GLY A 74 16.55 9.43 -1.26
CA GLY A 74 17.56 9.30 -0.21
C GLY A 74 16.97 9.14 1.19
N CYS A 75 17.86 8.86 2.15
CA CYS A 75 17.55 8.68 3.56
C CYS A 75 16.88 9.96 4.12
N PRO A 76 15.65 9.92 4.70
CA PRO A 76 14.97 11.12 5.19
C PRO A 76 15.73 11.88 6.29
N GLN A 77 16.69 11.23 6.96
CA GLN A 77 17.51 11.84 8.01
C GLN A 77 18.85 12.40 7.50
N CYS A 78 19.60 11.64 6.70
CA CYS A 78 20.95 12.03 6.27
C CYS A 78 21.11 12.31 4.77
N GLY A 79 20.10 12.04 3.95
CA GLY A 79 20.13 12.24 2.49
C GLY A 79 20.97 11.22 1.71
N ASP A 80 21.59 10.24 2.37
CA ASP A 80 22.37 9.19 1.70
C ASP A 80 21.46 8.29 0.85
N HIS A 81 21.98 7.81 -0.28
CA HIS A 81 21.29 6.93 -1.22
C HIS A 81 21.72 5.47 -1.05
N LYS A 82 22.77 5.18 -0.28
CA LYS A 82 23.16 3.81 0.11
C LYS A 82 22.30 3.29 1.26
N LEU A 83 21.03 3.06 0.96
CA LEU A 83 20.04 2.60 1.93
C LEU A 83 19.47 1.24 1.55
N ARG A 84 18.97 0.52 2.56
CA ARG A 84 18.13 -0.66 2.39
C ARG A 84 16.73 -0.35 2.91
N THR A 85 15.71 -0.87 2.23
CA THR A 85 14.32 -0.75 2.68
C THR A 85 13.82 -2.06 3.28
N GLU A 86 13.11 -1.97 4.38
CA GLU A 86 12.46 -3.11 5.05
C GLU A 86 10.97 -2.80 5.25
N PHE A 87 10.10 -3.80 5.06
CA PHE A 87 8.70 -3.71 5.45
C PHE A 87 8.55 -4.14 6.88
N VAL A 88 7.87 -3.34 7.70
CA VAL A 88 7.59 -3.70 9.08
C VAL A 88 6.13 -3.39 9.37
N CYS A 89 5.46 -4.32 10.05
CA CYS A 89 4.15 -4.08 10.64
C CYS A 89 4.30 -4.06 12.16
N ASP A 90 3.85 -2.98 12.80
CA ASP A 90 3.85 -2.89 14.25
C ASP A 90 2.70 -3.73 14.82
N VAL A 91 3.00 -4.61 15.77
CA VAL A 91 2.03 -5.58 16.30
C VAL A 91 0.93 -4.93 17.14
N LYS A 92 1.21 -3.76 17.76
CA LYS A 92 0.26 -3.10 18.65
C LYS A 92 -0.73 -2.23 17.89
N SER A 93 -0.21 -1.43 16.95
CA SER A 93 -0.99 -0.55 16.10
C SER A 93 -1.54 -1.28 14.88
N GLU A 94 -0.98 -2.41 14.47
CA GLU A 94 -1.28 -3.09 13.20
C GLU A 94 -0.99 -2.24 11.93
N ASP A 95 -0.32 -1.10 12.10
CA ASP A 95 0.15 -0.27 10.99
C ASP A 95 1.37 -0.90 10.36
N CYS A 96 1.37 -0.93 9.02
CA CYS A 96 2.52 -1.35 8.25
C CYS A 96 3.21 -0.15 7.60
N TYR A 97 4.54 -0.17 7.57
CA TYR A 97 5.33 0.93 7.05
C TYR A 97 6.68 0.45 6.52
N PHE A 98 7.28 1.28 5.68
CA PHE A 98 8.63 1.09 5.19
C PHE A 98 9.62 1.74 6.15
N VAL A 99 10.68 1.02 6.50
CA VAL A 99 11.84 1.53 7.22
C VAL A 99 13.00 1.60 6.26
N VAL A 100 13.74 2.71 6.27
CA VAL A 100 15.05 2.80 5.65
C VAL A 100 16.13 2.57 6.67
N ARG A 101 17.13 1.77 6.30
CA ARG A 101 18.38 1.60 7.03
C ARG A 101 19.52 2.14 6.19
N CYS A 102 20.19 3.18 6.70
CA CYS A 102 21.25 3.87 5.97
C CYS A 102 22.59 3.21 6.31
N SER A 103 23.34 2.78 5.29
CA SER A 103 24.48 1.85 5.46
C SER A 103 25.68 2.50 6.15
N ASP A 104 25.90 3.79 5.88
CA ASP A 104 27.12 4.49 6.30
C ASP A 104 27.02 5.02 7.75
N HIS A 105 25.81 5.20 8.29
CA HIS A 105 25.57 5.80 9.60
C HIS A 105 24.72 4.97 10.56
N GLY A 106 24.17 3.83 10.11
CA GLY A 106 23.34 2.95 10.94
C GLY A 106 22.00 3.56 11.38
N HIS A 107 21.58 4.66 10.75
CA HIS A 107 20.31 5.31 11.05
C HIS A 107 19.13 4.49 10.52
N TYR A 108 18.03 4.53 11.28
CA TYR A 108 16.75 3.96 10.92
C TYR A 108 15.72 5.09 10.84
N SER A 109 14.99 5.16 9.75
CA SER A 109 13.90 6.12 9.61
C SER A 109 12.69 5.48 8.96
N GLN A 110 11.51 5.77 9.49
CA GLN A 110 10.26 5.43 8.83
C GLN A 110 10.06 6.32 7.60
N VAL A 111 9.55 5.74 6.52
CA VAL A 111 9.05 6.48 5.36
C VAL A 111 7.60 6.86 5.64
N ARG A 112 7.32 8.17 5.65
CA ARG A 112 5.95 8.66 5.93
C ARG A 112 5.01 8.22 4.81
N GLY A 113 3.79 7.78 5.14
CA GLY A 113 2.79 7.27 4.18
C GLY A 113 2.50 8.22 3.01
N ASN A 114 2.40 9.54 3.27
CA ASN A 114 2.17 10.56 2.23
C ASN A 114 3.27 10.58 1.15
N SER A 115 4.46 10.05 1.45
CA SER A 115 5.61 10.04 0.53
C SER A 115 5.46 9.02 -0.60
N ILE A 116 4.55 8.06 -0.45
CA ILE A 116 4.38 6.92 -1.34
C ILE A 116 2.91 6.68 -1.73
N GLN A 117 1.94 7.34 -1.10
CA GLN A 117 0.50 7.19 -1.38
C GLN A 117 0.11 7.33 -2.86
N TYR A 118 0.78 8.20 -3.62
CA TYR A 118 0.53 8.37 -5.06
C TYR A 118 0.95 7.17 -5.91
N LEU A 119 1.73 6.23 -5.36
CA LEU A 119 2.07 4.98 -6.05
C LEU A 119 0.91 3.99 -6.07
N PHE A 120 -0.10 4.21 -5.23
CA PHE A 120 -1.31 3.40 -5.09
C PHE A 120 -2.48 3.99 -5.89
N SER A 121 -2.25 5.11 -6.60
CA SER A 121 -3.22 5.82 -7.46
C SER A 121 -3.12 5.36 -8.92
#